data_AF-A0AAE0IFR6-F1
#
_entry.id   AF-A0AAE0IFR6-F1
#
_cell.length_a   1.000
_cell.length_b   1.000
_cell.length_c   1.000
_cell.angle_alpha   90.00
_cell.angle_beta   90.00
_cell.angle_gamma   90.00
#
_symmetry.space_group_name_H-M   'P 1'
#
loop_
_entity.id
_entity.type
_entity.pdbx_description
1 polymer ?
#
loop_
_entity_poly.entity_id
_entity_poly.type
_entity_poly.pdbx_seq_one_letter_code
_entity_poly.pdbx_strand_id
1 'polypeptide(L)' 'MSLLQTYKGLSSKARLGVGAGLILWGAIGLKLSDTAEEKLGYTPTEEDKAALDRITPKVQVIDRRDNSSSSR' A
#
# COMPACT_ATOMS: atom_id res chain seq x y z
N MET A 1 15.34 -4.35 -36.15
CA MET A 1 13.86 -4.38 -36.09
C MET A 1 13.43 -3.76 -34.77
N SER A 2 12.51 -2.81 -34.75
CA SER A 2 11.97 -2.23 -33.52
C SER A 2 10.97 -3.20 -32.85
N LEU A 3 11.02 -3.32 -31.52
CA LEU A 3 10.10 -4.17 -30.75
C LEU A 3 8.62 -3.80 -30.98
N LEU A 4 8.35 -2.50 -31.18
CA LEU A 4 7.01 -2.01 -31.51
C LEU A 4 6.53 -2.48 -32.88
N GLN A 5 7.44 -2.62 -33.83
CA GLN A 5 7.13 -3.11 -35.17
C GLN A 5 6.84 -4.62 -35.16
N THR A 6 7.58 -5.38 -34.35
CA THR A 6 7.28 -6.80 -34.10
C THR A 6 5.91 -6.99 -33.47
N TYR A 7 5.58 -6.22 -32.42
CA TYR A 7 4.25 -6.28 -31.77
C TYR A 7 3.12 -5.94 -32.75
N LYS A 8 3.31 -4.92 -33.59
CA LYS A 8 2.38 -4.55 -34.68
C LYS A 8 2.37 -5.55 -35.85
N GLY A 9 3.30 -6.50 -35.90
CA GLY A 9 3.29 -7.61 -36.87
C GLY A 9 2.53 -8.85 -36.38
N LEU A 10 2.28 -8.96 -35.07
CA LEU A 10 1.54 -10.09 -34.49
C LEU A 10 0.05 -10.08 -34.88
N SER A 11 -0.58 -11.25 -34.93
CA SER A 11 -2.04 -11.36 -35.11
C SER A 11 -2.79 -10.74 -33.91
N SER A 12 -4.03 -10.29 -34.13
CA SER A 12 -4.83 -9.65 -33.06
C SER A 12 -4.98 -10.53 -31.82
N LYS A 13 -5.11 -11.85 -31.98
CA LYS A 13 -5.18 -12.80 -30.86
C LYS A 13 -3.87 -12.87 -30.07
N ALA A 14 -2.73 -12.85 -30.77
CA ALA A 14 -1.43 -12.89 -30.11
C ALA A 14 -1.12 -11.59 -29.36
N ARG A 15 -1.52 -10.43 -29.89
CA ARG A 15 -1.42 -9.13 -29.18
C ARG A 15 -2.24 -9.12 -27.89
N LEU A 16 -3.47 -9.65 -27.94
CA LEU A 16 -4.31 -9.81 -26.76
C LEU A 16 -3.69 -10.77 -25.74
N GLY A 17 -3.13 -11.89 -26.20
CA GLY A 17 -2.42 -12.85 -25.32
C GLY A 17 -1.23 -12.22 -24.61
N VAL A 18 -0.39 -11.44 -25.32
CA VAL A 18 0.74 -10.72 -24.72
C VAL A 18 0.25 -9.68 -23.70
N GLY A 19 -0.78 -8.90 -24.05
CA GLY A 19 -1.35 -7.90 -23.13
C GLY A 19 -1.93 -8.53 -21.87
N ALA A 20 -2.73 -9.60 -22.02
CA ALA A 20 -3.28 -10.35 -20.90
C ALA A 20 -2.20 -10.99 -20.03
N GLY A 21 -1.14 -11.53 -20.64
CA GLY A 21 0.00 -12.10 -19.93
C GLY A 21 0.74 -11.06 -19.07
N LEU A 22 0.96 -9.85 -19.60
CA LEU A 22 1.59 -8.75 -18.84
C LEU A 22 0.73 -8.28 -17.68
N ILE A 23 -0.59 -8.14 -17.89
CA ILE A 23 -1.53 -7.76 -16.83
C ILE A 23 -1.55 -8.83 -15.74
N LEU A 24 -1.64 -10.10 -16.12
CA LEU A 24 -1.64 -11.22 -15.18
C LEU A 24 -0.33 -11.31 -14.40
N TRP A 25 0.82 -11.14 -15.07
CA TRP A 25 2.12 -11.08 -14.42
C TRP A 25 2.24 -9.92 -13.44
N GLY A 26 1.77 -8.73 -13.82
CA GLY A 26 1.70 -7.58 -12.93
C GLY A 26 0.79 -7.81 -11.73
N ALA A 27 -0.39 -8.39 -11.93
CA ALA A 27 -1.32 -8.74 -10.86
C ALA A 27 -0.74 -9.78 -9.88
N ILE A 28 -0.03 -10.79 -10.40
CA ILE A 28 0.70 -11.77 -9.58
C ILE A 28 1.82 -11.08 -8.81
N GLY A 29 2.58 -10.17 -9.43
CA GLY A 29 3.63 -9.40 -8.75
C GLY A 29 3.09 -8.49 -7.64
N LEU A 30 1.95 -7.84 -7.87
CA LEU A 30 1.26 -7.04 -6.85
C LEU A 30 0.73 -7.92 -5.71
N LYS A 31 0.17 -9.08 -6.02
CA LYS A 31 -0.23 -10.08 -5.01
C LYS A 31 0.98 -10.64 -4.26
N LEU A 32 2.12 -10.76 -4.91
CA LEU A 32 3.38 -11.09 -4.26
C LEU A 32 3.83 -9.99 -3.29
N SER A 33 3.42 -8.73 -3.45
CA SER A 33 3.71 -7.66 -2.49
C SER A 33 2.93 -7.86 -1.19
N ASP A 34 1.63 -8.19 -1.27
CA ASP A 34 0.81 -8.55 -0.10
C ASP A 34 1.28 -9.88 0.53
N THR A 35 1.62 -10.89 -0.30
CA THR A 35 2.13 -12.18 0.18
C THR A 35 3.59 -12.08 0.67
N ALA A 36 4.36 -11.11 0.21
CA ALA A 36 5.65 -10.80 0.78
C ALA A 36 5.47 -10.24 2.19
N GLU A 37 4.49 -9.38 2.47
CA GLU A 37 4.18 -8.99 3.86
C GLU A 37 3.80 -10.22 4.72
N GLU A 38 3.03 -11.16 4.18
CA GLU A 38 2.61 -12.39 4.88
C GLU A 38 3.76 -13.38 5.10
N LYS A 39 4.71 -13.51 4.16
CA LYS A 39 5.90 -14.39 4.27
C LYS A 39 7.15 -13.72 4.85
N LEU A 40 7.24 -12.39 4.86
CA LEU A 40 8.28 -11.61 5.55
C LEU A 40 7.97 -11.46 7.04
N GLY A 41 6.83 -11.96 7.53
CA GLY A 41 6.51 -11.98 8.95
C GLY A 41 5.98 -10.63 9.47
N TYR A 42 5.38 -9.80 8.62
CA TYR A 42 4.62 -8.62 9.04
C TYR A 42 3.17 -8.95 9.40
N THR A 43 2.89 -10.19 9.80
CA THR A 43 1.73 -10.46 10.67
C THR A 43 2.09 -9.84 12.01
N PRO A 44 1.45 -8.74 12.47
CA PRO A 44 1.75 -8.21 13.79
C PRO A 44 1.34 -9.28 14.80
N THR A 45 2.32 -10.02 15.34
CA THR A 45 2.11 -10.89 16.49
C THR A 45 1.53 -10.03 17.60
N GLU A 46 0.64 -10.58 18.42
CA GLU A 46 -0.04 -9.87 19.51
C GLU A 46 0.93 -9.09 20.44
N GLU A 47 2.21 -9.45 20.45
CA GLU A 47 3.29 -8.74 21.12
C GLU A 47 3.59 -7.34 20.55
N ASP A 48 3.47 -7.13 19.25
CA ASP A 48 3.76 -5.84 18.60
C ASP A 48 2.60 -4.84 18.81
N LYS A 49 1.37 -5.35 18.89
CA LYS A 49 0.22 -4.57 19.39
C LYS A 49 0.40 -4.17 20.85
N ALA A 50 0.92 -5.07 21.69
CA ALA A 50 1.21 -4.77 23.09
C ALA A 50 2.38 -3.78 23.25
N ALA A 51 3.37 -3.81 22.35
CA ALA A 51 4.45 -2.82 22.31
C ALA A 51 3.93 -1.44 21.85
N LEU A 52 3.07 -1.38 20.83
CA LEU A 52 2.44 -0.13 20.40
C LEU A 52 1.54 0.46 21.49
N ASP A 53 0.80 -0.35 22.25
CA ASP A 53 -0.05 0.16 23.34
C ASP A 53 0.78 0.76 24.49
N ARG A 54 2.02 0.30 24.69
CA ARG A 54 2.97 0.89 25.65
C ARG A 54 3.63 2.17 25.16
N ILE A 55 3.80 2.33 23.85
CA ILE A 55 4.54 3.46 23.25
C ILE A 55 3.58 4.57 22.82
N THR A 56 2.29 4.26 22.60
CA THR A 56 1.31 5.24 22.13
C THR A 56 1.09 6.33 23.17
N PRO A 57 1.56 7.57 22.93
CA PRO A 57 1.38 8.65 23.88
C PRO A 57 -0.08 9.09 23.86
N LYS A 58 -0.77 8.99 25.00
CA LYS A 58 -2.15 9.50 25.14
C LYS A 58 -2.12 11.02 25.04
N VAL A 59 -2.71 11.55 23.97
CA VAL A 59 -2.88 12.99 23.77
C VAL A 59 -3.85 13.51 24.82
N GLN A 60 -3.33 14.19 25.84
CA GLN A 60 -4.16 14.95 26.77
C GLN A 60 -4.48 16.31 26.14
N VAL A 61 -5.75 16.50 25.79
CA VAL A 61 -6.26 17.80 25.33
C VAL A 61 -6.48 18.66 26.58
N ILE A 62 -5.62 19.66 26.78
CA ILE A 62 -5.81 20.68 27.81
C ILE A 62 -6.74 21.74 27.23
N ASP A 63 -7.95 21.83 27.77
CA ASP A 63 -8.88 22.91 27.44
C ASP A 63 -8.33 24.23 28.03
N ARG A 64 -7.90 25.13 27.14
CA ARG A 64 -7.43 26.45 27.54
C ARG A 64 -8.68 27.28 27.81
N ARG A 65 -9.01 27.47 29.09
CA ARG A 65 -10.02 28.47 29.48
C ARG A 65 -9.63 29.81 28.87
N ASP A 66 -10.48 30.29 27.98
CA ASP A 66 -10.37 31.59 27.35
C ASP A 66 -10.31 32.68 28.43
N ASN A 67 -9.14 33.33 28.55
CA ASN A 67 -9.00 34.58 29.25
C ASN A 67 -9.60 35.69 28.38
N SER A 68 -10.91 35.89 28.49
CA SER A 68 -11.63 36.99 27.84
C SER A 68 -12.64 37.62 28.79
N SER A 69 -12.18 38.16 29.93
CA SER A 69 -12.96 39.17 30.68
C SER A 69 -12.16 39.85 31.80
N SER A 70 -11.30 40.80 31.43
CA SER A 70 -11.01 41.96 32.28
C SER A 70 -10.62 43.14 31.41
N SER A 71 -11.65 43.74 30.82
CA SER A 71 -11.62 45.11 30.33
C SER A 71 -13.03 45.66 30.49
N ARG A 72 -13.34 46.11 31.70
CA ARG A 72 -14.26 47.20 32.00
C ARG A 72 -14.22 47.53 33.49
#